data_AF-A0A5F8HGG7-F1
#
_entry.id   AF-A0A5F8HGG7-F1
#
_cell.length_a   1.000
_cell.length_b   1.000
_cell.length_c   1.000
_cell.angle_alpha   90.00
_cell.angle_beta   90.00
_cell.angle_gamma   90.00
#
_symmetry.space_group_name_H-M   'P 1'
#
loop_
_entity.id
_entity.type
_entity.pdbx_description
1 polymer ?
#
loop_
_entity_poly.entity_id
_entity_poly.type
_entity_poly.pdbx_seq_one_letter_code
_entity_poly.pdbx_strand_id
1 'polypeptide(L)'
;MNSILGVLLTWTIVMTSCDAQCYLTQLEITLGSQPEGCKDAHGVLKQFNTKWKTDDCQSCECTDQGTECCSLVKKPFLYDKNKCQEVFHKENCTYTVVEKENPLKPCEVLGYIG
;
A
#
# COMPACT_ATOMS: atom_id res chain seq x y z
N MET A 1 53.71 22.26 -7.00
CA MET A 1 52.60 21.80 -7.85
C MET A 1 51.86 20.74 -7.05
N ASN A 2 50.86 21.14 -6.28
CA ASN A 2 50.18 20.27 -5.31
C ASN A 2 48.89 19.73 -5.93
N SER A 3 48.85 18.43 -6.20
CA SER A 3 47.63 17.73 -6.60
C SER A 3 46.73 17.57 -5.38
N ILE A 4 45.61 18.30 -5.35
CA ILE A 4 44.51 18.01 -4.43
C ILE A 4 43.61 17.00 -5.12
N LEU A 5 43.67 15.76 -4.64
CA LEU A 5 42.88 14.62 -5.10
C LEU A 5 41.44 14.81 -4.65
N GLY A 6 40.56 15.25 -5.56
CA GLY A 6 39.14 15.43 -5.30
C GLY A 6 38.42 14.08 -5.17
N VAL A 7 37.94 13.75 -3.97
CA VAL A 7 37.10 12.58 -3.73
C VAL A 7 35.66 12.94 -4.11
N LEU A 8 35.17 12.40 -5.22
CA LEU A 8 33.78 12.48 -5.65
C LEU A 8 32.94 11.44 -4.90
N LEU A 9 32.27 11.88 -3.84
CA LEU A 9 31.23 11.08 -3.18
C LEU A 9 29.96 11.13 -4.04
N THR A 10 29.70 10.05 -4.78
CA THR A 10 28.44 9.91 -5.52
C THR A 10 27.34 9.49 -4.55
N TRP A 11 26.30 10.31 -4.42
CA TRP A 11 25.08 9.96 -3.71
C TRP A 11 24.31 8.95 -4.55
N THR A 12 24.48 7.66 -4.24
CA THR A 12 23.55 6.64 -4.70
C THR A 12 22.30 6.74 -3.83
N ILE A 13 21.30 7.47 -4.33
CA ILE A 13 19.95 7.41 -3.75
C ILE A 13 19.47 5.97 -3.99
N VAL A 14 19.46 5.16 -2.94
CA VAL A 14 18.81 3.85 -2.97
C VAL A 14 17.31 4.13 -3.07
N MET A 15 16.78 4.05 -4.29
CA MET A 15 15.34 3.94 -4.53
C MET A 15 14.90 2.61 -3.90
N THR A 16 14.45 2.65 -2.64
CA THR A 16 13.73 1.52 -2.06
C THR A 16 12.34 1.50 -2.70
N SER A 17 12.23 0.93 -3.89
CA SER A 17 10.95 0.55 -4.47
C SER A 17 10.46 -0.71 -3.75
N CYS A 18 10.00 -0.55 -2.52
CA CYS A 18 9.08 -1.53 -1.96
C CYS A 18 7.70 -1.17 -2.51
N ASP A 19 7.35 -1.72 -3.66
CA ASP A 19 5.95 -1.79 -4.12
C ASP A 19 5.15 -2.82 -3.28
N ALA A 20 5.47 -2.96 -1.99
CA ALA A 20 4.53 -3.55 -1.06
C ALA A 20 3.49 -2.46 -0.81
N GLN A 21 2.23 -2.68 -1.20
CA GLN A 21 1.12 -1.80 -0.82
C GLN A 21 0.80 -1.92 0.68
N CYS A 22 1.82 -2.18 1.49
CA CYS A 22 1.79 -2.44 2.90
C CYS A 22 2.64 -1.42 3.64
N TYR A 23 2.18 -1.03 4.83
CA TYR A 23 2.93 -0.19 5.74
C TYR A 23 2.78 -0.69 7.17
N LEU A 24 3.78 -0.37 7.98
CA LEU A 24 3.79 -0.64 9.41
C LEU A 24 3.71 0.68 10.17
N THR A 25 2.64 0.87 10.94
CA THR A 25 2.58 1.92 11.97
C THR A 25 3.13 1.33 13.26
N GLN A 26 4.17 1.96 13.81
CA GLN A 26 4.83 1.48 15.02
C GLN A 26 3.90 1.46 16.23
N LEU A 27 4.12 0.50 17.11
CA LEU A 27 3.41 0.39 18.38
C LEU A 27 3.65 1.60 19.28
N GLU A 28 2.58 2.18 19.83
CA GLU A 28 2.67 3.25 20.83
C GLU A 28 3.12 2.68 22.18
N ILE A 29 4.34 2.99 22.61
CA ILE A 29 4.87 2.60 23.92
C ILE A 29 4.82 3.82 24.85
N THR A 30 4.03 3.71 25.93
CA THR A 30 3.98 4.73 26.97
C THR A 30 4.84 4.29 28.16
N LEU A 31 5.68 5.19 28.67
CA LEU A 31 6.59 4.89 29.77
C LEU A 31 5.80 4.48 31.04
N GLY A 32 6.05 3.27 31.54
CA GLY A 32 5.39 2.73 32.73
C GLY A 32 4.15 1.87 32.46
N SER A 33 3.75 1.65 31.21
CA SER A 33 2.66 0.74 30.83
C SER A 33 3.09 -0.21 29.72
N GLN A 34 2.68 -1.48 29.80
CA GLN A 34 2.79 -2.37 28.66
C GLN A 34 1.64 -2.11 27.68
N PRO A 35 1.91 -2.04 26.37
CA PRO A 35 0.87 -1.90 25.38
C PRO A 35 -0.04 -3.14 25.39
N GLU A 36 -1.35 -2.92 25.43
CA GLU A 36 -2.36 -3.98 25.40
C GLU A 36 -2.75 -4.39 23.96
N GLY A 37 -2.27 -3.63 22.97
CA GLY A 37 -2.56 -3.82 21.56
C GLY A 37 -2.25 -2.56 20.75
N CYS A 38 -2.85 -2.47 19.58
CA CYS A 38 -2.64 -1.38 18.64
C CYS A 38 -3.92 -0.53 18.54
N LYS A 39 -3.77 0.79 18.42
CA LYS A 39 -4.91 1.64 18.06
C LYS A 39 -5.02 1.71 16.54
N ASP A 40 -6.22 1.57 16.02
CA ASP A 40 -6.49 1.84 14.61
C ASP A 40 -6.53 3.37 14.32
N ALA A 41 -6.73 3.75 13.06
CA ALA A 41 -6.78 5.15 12.64
C ALA A 41 -7.92 5.97 13.29
N HIS A 42 -8.90 5.30 13.90
CA HIS A 42 -9.99 5.93 14.64
C HIS A 42 -9.76 5.92 16.17
N GLY A 43 -8.60 5.43 16.62
CA GLY A 43 -8.26 5.32 18.04
C GLY A 43 -8.85 4.10 18.75
N VAL A 44 -9.48 3.17 18.02
CA VAL A 44 -10.05 1.95 18.62
C VAL A 44 -8.95 0.95 18.91
N LEU A 45 -8.90 0.46 20.15
CA LEU A 45 -7.94 -0.58 20.55
C LEU A 45 -8.27 -1.92 19.86
N LYS A 46 -7.31 -2.44 19.12
CA LYS A 46 -7.27 -3.80 18.56
C LYS A 46 -6.30 -4.62 19.37
N GLN A 47 -6.74 -5.78 19.84
CA GLN A 47 -5.88 -6.71 20.56
C GLN A 47 -4.81 -7.27 19.61
N PHE A 48 -3.67 -7.68 20.16
CA PHE A 48 -2.63 -8.35 19.37
C PHE A 48 -3.17 -9.57 18.62
N ASN A 49 -2.62 -9.81 17.43
CA ASN A 49 -3.02 -10.85 16.47
C ASN A 49 -4.45 -10.71 15.93
N THR A 50 -5.09 -9.55 16.13
CA THR A 50 -6.40 -9.26 15.53
C THR A 50 -6.23 -8.76 14.10
N LYS A 51 -7.03 -9.31 13.18
CA LYS A 51 -7.15 -8.84 11.80
C LYS A 51 -8.45 -8.08 11.58
N TRP A 52 -8.40 -7.01 10.80
CA TRP A 52 -9.60 -6.29 10.39
C TRP A 52 -9.44 -5.72 8.99
N LYS A 53 -10.57 -5.40 8.36
CA LYS A 53 -10.61 -4.65 7.11
C LYS A 53 -10.98 -3.21 7.40
N THR A 54 -10.40 -2.29 6.65
CA THR A 54 -10.75 -0.87 6.68
C THR A 54 -11.69 -0.54 5.52
N ASP A 55 -12.41 0.58 5.66
CA ASP A 55 -13.25 1.10 4.59
C ASP A 55 -12.44 1.60 3.38
N ASP A 56 -11.13 1.80 3.56
CA ASP A 56 -10.19 2.18 2.51
C ASP A 56 -9.52 0.98 1.85
N CYS A 57 -10.20 -0.18 1.87
CA CYS A 57 -9.79 -1.38 1.18
C CYS A 57 -8.43 -1.90 1.62
N GLN A 58 -8.16 -1.90 2.93
CA GLN A 58 -6.96 -2.49 3.50
C GLN A 58 -7.31 -3.67 4.40
N SER A 59 -6.41 -4.64 4.46
CA SER A 59 -6.36 -5.66 5.50
C SER A 59 -5.27 -5.29 6.47
N CYS A 60 -5.65 -5.10 7.73
CA CYS A 60 -4.73 -4.75 8.79
C CYS A 60 -4.62 -5.87 9.83
N GLU A 61 -3.47 -5.96 10.47
CA GLU A 61 -3.16 -6.86 11.57
C GLU A 61 -2.41 -6.08 12.66
N CYS A 62 -2.82 -6.27 13.91
CA CYS A 62 -2.08 -5.76 15.06
C CYS A 62 -1.05 -6.80 15.47
N THR A 63 0.23 -6.49 15.32
CA THR A 63 1.37 -7.33 15.68
C THR A 63 2.09 -6.76 16.90
N ASP A 64 3.09 -7.47 17.39
CA ASP A 64 4.00 -6.99 18.44
C ASP A 64 4.86 -5.78 18.01
N GLN A 65 4.98 -5.53 16.70
CA GLN A 65 5.70 -4.37 16.15
C GLN A 65 4.80 -3.15 15.92
N GLY A 66 3.48 -3.34 15.93
CA GLY A 66 2.48 -2.31 15.69
C GLY A 66 1.40 -2.75 14.71
N THR A 67 0.80 -1.82 13.99
CA THR A 67 -0.26 -2.11 13.01
C THR A 67 0.34 -2.27 11.62
N GLU A 68 0.31 -3.47 11.07
CA GLU A 68 0.62 -3.71 9.65
C GLU A 68 -0.66 -3.65 8.84
N CYS A 69 -0.71 -2.81 7.81
CA CYS A 69 -1.86 -2.70 6.90
C CYS A 69 -1.40 -2.86 5.46
N CYS A 70 -2.09 -3.71 4.71
CA CYS A 70 -1.87 -3.94 3.27
C CYS A 70 -3.13 -3.60 2.48
N SER A 71 -2.96 -3.00 1.31
CA SER A 71 -4.04 -2.84 0.34
C SER A 71 -4.60 -4.20 -0.10
N LEU A 72 -5.92 -4.28 -0.21
CA LEU A 72 -6.64 -5.39 -0.83
C LEU A 72 -6.80 -5.18 -2.35
N VAL A 73 -6.46 -3.99 -2.84
CA VAL A 73 -6.76 -3.55 -4.20
C VAL A 73 -5.69 -4.03 -5.18
N LYS A 74 -6.11 -4.88 -6.11
CA LYS A 74 -5.28 -5.24 -7.27
C LYS A 74 -5.54 -4.25 -8.40
N LYS A 75 -4.56 -3.40 -8.68
CA LYS A 75 -4.66 -2.38 -9.73
C LYS A 75 -4.27 -2.99 -11.09
N PRO A 76 -5.13 -2.88 -12.13
CA PRO A 76 -4.75 -3.28 -13.48
C PRO A 76 -3.66 -2.34 -14.00
N PHE A 77 -2.55 -2.89 -14.50
CA PHE A 77 -1.46 -2.06 -15.05
C PHE A 77 -1.24 -2.28 -16.55
N LEU A 78 -1.69 -3.43 -17.08
CA LEU A 78 -1.46 -3.83 -18.47
C LEU A 78 -2.79 -4.08 -19.21
N TYR A 79 -3.23 -3.07 -19.97
CA TYR A 79 -4.42 -3.06 -20.83
C TYR A 79 -4.30 -1.93 -21.87
N ASP A 80 -5.20 -1.87 -22.85
CA ASP A 80 -5.22 -0.78 -23.86
C ASP A 80 -5.71 0.54 -23.23
N LYS A 81 -4.78 1.37 -22.74
CA LYS A 81 -5.07 2.67 -22.12
C LYS A 81 -5.66 3.70 -23.10
N ASN A 82 -5.53 3.48 -24.42
CA ASN A 82 -6.12 4.36 -25.42
C ASN A 82 -7.62 4.13 -25.53
N LYS A 83 -8.04 2.86 -25.61
CA LYS A 83 -9.45 2.47 -25.79
C LYS A 83 -10.21 2.23 -24.49
N CYS A 84 -9.52 1.97 -23.39
CA CYS A 84 -10.14 1.51 -22.15
C CYS A 84 -9.82 2.41 -20.96
N GLN A 85 -10.66 2.32 -19.93
CA GLN A 85 -10.53 3.05 -18.68
C GLN A 85 -10.79 2.14 -17.48
N GLU A 86 -10.19 2.49 -16.34
CA GLU A 86 -10.36 1.79 -15.07
C GLU A 86 -11.56 2.38 -14.30
N VAL A 87 -12.36 1.49 -13.69
CA VAL A 87 -13.46 1.85 -12.79
C VAL A 87 -13.23 1.12 -11.48
N PHE A 88 -13.11 1.88 -10.40
CA PHE A 88 -12.92 1.33 -9.06
C PHE A 88 -14.27 1.08 -8.39
N HIS A 89 -14.45 -0.12 -7.83
CA HIS A 89 -15.62 -0.55 -7.08
C HIS A 89 -15.25 -0.65 -5.60
N LYS A 90 -15.64 0.37 -4.82
CA LYS A 90 -15.24 0.47 -3.41
C LYS A 90 -15.87 -0.65 -2.57
N GLU A 91 -17.10 -1.04 -2.88
CA GLU A 91 -17.86 -2.08 -2.19
C GLU A 91 -17.17 -3.45 -2.14
N ASN A 92 -16.34 -3.78 -3.13
CA ASN A 92 -15.62 -5.05 -3.19
C ASN A 92 -14.10 -4.87 -3.35
N CYS A 93 -13.60 -3.63 -3.33
CA CYS A 93 -12.18 -3.30 -3.45
C CYS A 93 -11.53 -3.79 -4.74
N THR A 94 -12.25 -3.73 -5.87
CA THR A 94 -11.74 -4.20 -7.16
C THR A 94 -11.76 -3.13 -8.24
N TYR A 95 -10.98 -3.35 -9.29
CA TYR A 95 -11.05 -2.58 -10.52
C TYR A 95 -11.65 -3.43 -11.64
N THR A 96 -12.53 -2.81 -12.42
CA THR A 96 -12.86 -3.29 -13.77
C THR A 96 -12.23 -2.38 -14.81
N VAL A 97 -11.87 -2.94 -15.95
CA VAL A 97 -11.42 -2.17 -17.11
C VAL A 97 -12.46 -2.33 -18.20
N VAL A 98 -12.99 -1.20 -18.69
CA VAL A 98 -14.09 -1.16 -19.68
C VAL A 98 -13.73 -0.23 -20.83
N GLU A 99 -14.39 -0.40 -21.98
CA GLU A 99 -14.20 0.51 -23.12
C GLU A 99 -14.67 1.92 -22.76
N LYS A 100 -13.95 2.93 -23.25
CA LYS A 100 -14.33 4.34 -23.07
C LYS A 100 -15.62 4.68 -23.80
N GLU A 101 -15.82 4.10 -24.98
CA GLU A 101 -17.01 4.33 -25.82
C GLU A 101 -18.24 3.55 -25.34
N ASN A 102 -18.02 2.41 -24.68
CA ASN A 102 -19.09 1.58 -24.13
C ASN A 102 -18.70 0.99 -22.76
N PRO A 103 -19.05 1.67 -21.66
CA PRO A 103 -18.72 1.22 -20.30
C PRO A 103 -19.32 -0.13 -19.90
N LEU A 104 -20.28 -0.68 -20.66
CA LEU A 104 -20.82 -2.02 -20.41
C LEU A 104 -19.95 -3.13 -21.02
N LYS A 105 -18.99 -2.79 -21.87
CA LYS A 105 -18.11 -3.75 -22.53
C LYS A 105 -16.76 -3.82 -21.81
N PRO A 106 -16.40 -4.99 -21.23
CA PRO A 106 -15.11 -5.15 -20.56
C PRO A 106 -13.97 -5.16 -21.58
N CYS A 107 -12.82 -4.65 -21.15
CA CYS A 107 -11.55 -4.77 -21.87
C CYS A 107 -10.71 -5.92 -21.32
N GLU A 108 -9.85 -6.46 -22.19
CA GLU A 108 -8.84 -7.44 -21.79
C GLU A 108 -7.79 -6.78 -20.88
N VAL A 109 -7.47 -7.46 -19.77
CA VAL A 109 -6.42 -7.07 -18.84
C VAL A 109 -5.42 -8.20 -18.74
N LEU A 110 -4.16 -7.91 -19.02
CA LEU A 110 -3.08 -8.89 -19.05
C LEU A 110 -2.26 -8.92 -17.75
N GLY A 111 -2.43 -7.93 -16.88
CA GLY A 111 -1.64 -7.81 -15.66
C GLY A 111 -2.24 -6.89 -14.61
N TYR A 112 -2.10 -7.33 -13.36
CA TYR A 112 -2.46 -6.61 -12.15
C TYR A 112 -1.24 -6.48 -11.22
N ILE A 113 -1.17 -5.39 -10.47
CA ILE A 113 -0.20 -5.16 -9.39
C ILE A 113 -0.96 -5.00 -8.06
N GLY A 114 -0.45 -5.57 -6.99
CA GLY A 114 -1.11 -5.68 -5.69
C GLY A 114 -0.12 -6.06 -4.62
#